data_AF-A0A067G7H1-F1
#
_entry.id   AF-A0A067G7H1-F1
#
_cell.length_a   1.000
_cell.length_b   1.000
_cell.length_c   1.000
_cell.angle_alpha   90.00
_cell.angle_beta   90.00
_cell.angle_gamma   90.00
#
_symmetry.space_group_name_H-M   'P 1'
#
loop_
_entity.id
_entity.type
_entity.pdbx_description
1 polymer ?
#
loop_
_entity_poly.entity_id
_entity_poly.type
_entity_poly.pdbx_seq_one_letter_code
_entity_poly.pdbx_strand_id
1 'polypeptide(L)' 'EGITLHLSRWNGLQMAVQNQWGGHDSIQKFHQLAADILSWFSQSNAPLDVEDLETLLHERMLLSFNTEIEDGSIEE' A
#
# COMPACT_ATOMS: atom_id res chain seq x y z
N GLU A 1 -14.21 -4.29 3.61
CA GLU A 1 -14.17 -2.88 3.13
C GLU A 1 -13.31 -1.94 3.99
N GLY A 2 -12.58 -2.42 5.00
CA GLY A 2 -11.71 -1.53 5.81
C GLY A 2 -10.43 -1.11 5.09
N ILE A 3 -9.63 -2.08 4.61
CA ILE A 3 -8.29 -1.84 4.05
C ILE A 3 -8.34 -0.86 2.87
N THR A 4 -9.23 -1.07 1.90
CA THR A 4 -9.37 -0.19 0.74
C THR A 4 -9.76 1.24 1.14
N LEU A 5 -10.60 1.40 2.17
CA LEU A 5 -10.97 2.73 2.68
C LEU A 5 -9.78 3.43 3.33
N HIS A 6 -8.99 2.72 4.15
CA HIS A 6 -7.77 3.28 4.74
C HIS A 6 -6.76 3.70 3.66
N LEU A 7 -6.47 2.82 2.71
CA LEU A 7 -5.58 3.12 1.58
C LEU A 7 -6.11 4.29 0.72
N SER A 8 -7.43 4.47 0.62
CA SER A 8 -8.01 5.60 -0.13
C SER A 8 -7.81 6.96 0.54
N ARG A 9 -7.54 6.98 1.86
CA ARG A 9 -7.27 8.20 2.63
C ARG A 9 -5.79 8.56 2.66
N TRP A 10 -4.91 7.61 2.34
CA TRP A 10 -3.48 7.86 2.25
C TRP A 10 -3.14 8.70 1.01
N ASN A 11 -2.81 9.97 1.25
CA ASN A 11 -2.63 10.95 0.17
C ASN A 11 -1.49 10.58 -0.79
N GLY A 12 -0.36 10.07 -0.28
CA GLY A 12 0.77 9.64 -1.11
C GLY A 12 0.39 8.56 -2.12
N LEU A 13 -0.37 7.55 -1.68
CA LEU A 13 -0.88 6.50 -2.55
C LEU A 13 -1.94 7.03 -3.53
N GLN A 14 -2.84 7.91 -3.10
CA GLN A 14 -3.81 8.52 -4.02
C GLN A 14 -3.13 9.32 -5.12
N MET A 15 -2.11 10.10 -4.79
CA MET A 15 -1.32 10.83 -5.78
C MET A 15 -0.63 9.86 -6.76
N ALA A 16 -0.05 8.76 -6.26
CA ALA A 16 0.58 7.76 -7.11
C ALA A 16 -0.38 7.08 -8.08
N VAL A 17 -1.61 6.79 -7.62
CA VAL A 17 -2.66 6.19 -8.45
C VAL A 17 -3.18 7.18 -9.48
N GLN A 18 -3.52 8.40 -9.07
CA GLN A 18 -4.12 9.42 -9.94
C GLN A 18 -3.14 9.89 -11.02
N ASN A 19 -1.87 10.05 -10.67
CA ASN A 19 -0.83 10.48 -11.62
C ASN A 19 -0.19 9.31 -12.38
N GLN A 20 -0.66 8.08 -12.18
CA GLN A 20 -0.15 6.89 -12.86
C GLN A 20 1.37 6.73 -12.69
N TRP A 21 1.90 7.03 -11.50
CA TRP A 21 3.34 6.93 -11.23
C TRP A 21 3.86 5.50 -11.40
N GLY A 22 3.00 4.51 -11.11
CA GLY A 22 3.24 3.11 -11.40
C GLY A 22 2.88 2.66 -12.82
N GLY A 23 2.42 3.54 -13.71
CA GLY A 23 1.91 3.20 -15.04
C GLY A 23 0.38 3.17 -15.14
N HIS A 24 -0.13 2.86 -16.33
CA HIS A 24 -1.57 2.92 -16.65
C HIS A 24 -2.43 1.97 -15.79
N ASP A 25 -1.82 0.90 -15.29
CA ASP A 25 -2.41 -0.10 -14.40
C ASP A 25 -2.35 0.27 -12.90
N SER A 26 -2.04 1.52 -12.53
CA SER A 26 -1.98 1.95 -11.11
C SER A 26 -3.26 1.69 -10.31
N ILE A 27 -4.45 1.76 -10.93
CA ILE A 27 -5.71 1.40 -10.27
C ILE A 27 -5.75 -0.10 -9.95
N GLN A 28 -5.30 -0.95 -10.87
CA GLN A 28 -5.21 -2.39 -10.63
C GLN A 28 -4.20 -2.68 -9.53
N LYS A 29 -3.06 -2.00 -9.51
CA LYS A 29 -2.04 -2.10 -8.45
C LYS A 29 -2.59 -1.68 -7.09
N PHE A 30 -3.46 -0.68 -7.02
CA PHE A 30 -4.13 -0.29 -5.78
C PHE A 30 -5.03 -1.40 -5.24
N HIS A 31 -5.85 -2.01 -6.09
CA HIS A 31 -6.68 -3.14 -5.69
C HIS A 31 -5.85 -4.37 -5.30
N GLN A 32 -4.75 -4.60 -6.01
CA GLN A 32 -3.81 -5.67 -5.70
C GLN A 32 -3.16 -5.45 -4.33
N LEU A 33 -2.69 -4.24 -4.04
CA LEU A 33 -2.16 -3.87 -2.72
C LEU A 33 -3.15 -4.17 -1.60
N ALA A 34 -4.43 -3.77 -1.77
CA ALA A 34 -5.46 -4.05 -0.78
C ALA A 34 -5.68 -5.56 -0.57
N ALA A 35 -5.62 -6.35 -1.65
CA ALA A 35 -5.75 -7.80 -1.60
C ALA A 35 -4.54 -8.47 -0.94
N ASP A 36 -3.32 -8.00 -1.20
CA ASP A 36 -2.10 -8.52 -0.59
C ASP A 36 -2.05 -8.24 0.91
N ILE A 37 -2.42 -7.04 1.33
CA ILE A 37 -2.53 -6.71 2.76
C ILE A 37 -3.56 -7.61 3.43
N LEU A 38 -4.74 -7.80 2.82
CA LEU A 38 -5.76 -8.70 3.35
C LEU A 38 -5.26 -10.15 3.46
N SER A 39 -4.55 -10.61 2.43
CA SER A 39 -3.95 -11.94 2.38
C SER A 39 -2.90 -12.11 3.48
N TRP A 40 -2.04 -11.11 3.66
CA TRP A 40 -1.04 -11.06 4.72
C TRP A 40 -1.68 -11.15 6.11
N PHE A 41 -2.71 -10.34 6.38
CA PHE A 41 -3.49 -10.42 7.62
C PHE A 41 -4.12 -11.80 7.86
N SER A 42 -4.54 -12.48 6.78
CA SER A 42 -5.27 -13.76 6.87
C SER A 42 -4.36 -14.98 6.96
N GLN A 43 -3.13 -14.90 6.46
CA GLN A 43 -2.19 -16.03 6.37
C GLN A 43 -1.15 -16.06 7.49
N SER A 44 -0.96 -14.95 8.20
CA SER A 44 -0.01 -14.88 9.30
C SER A 44 -0.50 -15.66 10.52
N ASN A 45 0.11 -16.83 10.72
CA ASN A 45 0.00 -17.62 11.96
C ASN A 45 0.89 -17.09 13.10
N ALA A 46 1.70 -16.07 12.81
CA ALA A 46 2.59 -15.37 13.73
C ALA A 46 1.95 -14.04 14.17
N PRO A 47 2.38 -13.45 15.30
CA PRO A 47 1.98 -12.09 15.65
C PRO A 47 2.36 -11.15 14.51
N LEU A 48 1.37 -10.45 13.99
CA LEU A 48 1.54 -9.44 12.96
C LEU A 48 2.18 -8.22 13.60
N ASP A 49 3.37 -7.86 13.16
CA ASP A 49 4.03 -6.64 13.59
C ASP A 49 3.70 -5.48 12.64
N VAL A 50 3.66 -4.28 13.20
CA VAL A 50 3.42 -3.05 12.42
C VAL A 50 4.62 -2.76 11.52
N GLU A 51 5.85 -3.05 11.97
CA GLU A 51 7.07 -2.85 11.20
C GLU A 51 7.08 -3.68 9.89
N ASP A 52 6.53 -4.90 9.91
CA ASP A 52 6.36 -5.74 8.72
C ASP A 52 5.34 -5.15 7.74
N LEU A 53 4.25 -4.55 8.25
CA LEU A 53 3.24 -3.89 7.40
C LEU A 53 3.82 -2.63 6.76
N GLU A 54 4.53 -1.81 7.52
CA GLU A 54 5.20 -0.60 7.03
C GLU A 54 6.22 -0.95 5.94
N THR A 55 7.00 -2.00 6.16
CA THR A 55 7.96 -2.50 5.15
C THR A 55 7.23 -2.92 3.87
N LEU A 56 6.13 -3.68 3.97
CA LEU A 56 5.33 -4.08 2.81
C LEU A 56 4.77 -2.86 2.06
N LEU A 57 4.24 -1.86 2.78
CA LEU A 57 3.71 -0.64 2.18
C LEU A 57 4.82 0.15 1.46
N HIS A 58 5.99 0.27 2.07
CA HIS A 58 7.14 0.96 1.50
C HIS A 58 7.64 0.27 0.22
N GLU A 59 7.83 -1.05 0.25
CA GLU A 59 8.20 -1.85 -0.92
C GLU A 59 7.18 -1.70 -2.05
N ARG A 60 5.88 -1.66 -1.72
CA ARG A 60 4.82 -1.51 -2.71
C ARG A 60 4.84 -0.13 -3.35
N MET A 61 5.04 0.93 -2.58
CA MET A 61 5.20 2.28 -3.14
C MET A 61 6.40 2.37 -4.06
N LEU A 62 7.55 1.82 -3.65
CA LEU A 62 8.78 1.86 -4.43
C LEU A 62 8.68 1.03 -5.71
N LEU A 63 8.29 -0.24 -5.59
CA LEU A 63 8.36 -1.22 -6.69
C LEU A 63 7.15 -1.19 -7.62
N SER A 64 5.95 -0.91 -7.09
CA SER A 64 4.71 -0.94 -7.88
C SER A 64 4.27 0.44 -8.33
N PHE A 65 4.47 1.46 -7.49
CA PHE A 65 4.06 2.83 -7.76
C PHE A 65 5.21 3.78 -8.12
N ASN A 66 6.44 3.27 -8.21
CA ASN A 66 7.64 4.04 -8.57
C ASN A 66 7.78 5.32 -7.72
N THR A 67 7.53 5.20 -6.42
CA THR A 67 7.50 6.34 -5.50
C THR A 67 8.14 5.97 -4.19
N GLU A 68 9.09 6.79 -3.75
CA GLU A 68 9.65 6.73 -2.42
C GLU A 68 8.83 7.66 -1.50
N ILE A 69 8.42 7.16 -0.33
CA ILE A 69 7.63 7.92 0.65
C ILE A 69 8.47 8.08 1.91
N GLU A 70 8.83 9.32 2.22
CA GLU A 70 9.65 9.69 3.39
C GLU A 70 8.94 10.70 4.32
N ASP A 71 7.68 11.02 4.04
CA ASP A 71 6.87 12.03 4.76
C ASP A 71 6.26 11.48 6.08
N GLY A 72 6.57 10.25 6.48
CA GLY A 72 5.97 9.58 7.65
C GLY A 72 4.53 9.08 7.45
N SER A 73 3.88 9.41 6.33
CA SER A 73 2.49 9.01 6.03
C SER A 73 2.23 7.49 5.89
N ILE A 74 3.26 6.65 5.93
CA ILE A 74 3.11 5.19 5.97
C ILE A 74 2.68 4.72 7.37
N GLU A 75 3.07 5.45 8.41
CA GLU A 75 2.85 5.11 9.82
C GLU A 75 1.44 5.52 10.32
N GLU A 76 0.69 6.31 9.53
CA GLU A 76 -0.64 6.86 9.87
C GLU A 76 -1.83 5.99 9.42
#